data_AF-A0A2E8IAF8-F1
#
_entry.id   AF-A0A2E8IAF8-F1
#
_cell.length_a   1.000
_cell.length_b   1.000
_cell.length_c   1.000
_cell.angle_alpha   90.00
_cell.angle_beta   90.00
_cell.angle_gamma   90.00
#
_symmetry.space_group_name_H-M   'P 1'
#
loop_
_entity.id
_entity.type
_entity.pdbx_description
1 polymer ?
#
loop_
_entity_poly.entity_id
_entity_poly.type
_entity_poly.pdbx_seq_one_letter_code
_entity_poly.pdbx_strand_id
1 'polypeptide(L)'
;MIQEDVKETVKEGAEKVKDVIEENVWGTIKDFLNLGIHFKTGNTPIDFTVGHLLLVILAFIVATAALRLIRSFITRNMDLENELKFKSIFKFIRYIVYVIVVVITLSASGIDVTVLLTASAALFVGLGLALQDLFTDIIGGIFIMVDKSLSVGDVIEIDGKV
;
A
#
# COMPACT_ATOMS: atom_id res chain seq x y z
N MET A 1 12.94 56.68 -3.12
CA MET A 1 11.51 56.93 -2.88
C MET A 1 10.62 55.90 -3.58
N ILE A 2 10.66 55.76 -4.91
CA ILE A 2 9.71 54.89 -5.65
C ILE A 2 9.86 53.38 -5.34
N GLN A 3 11.08 52.89 -5.01
CA GLN A 3 11.31 51.46 -4.71
C GLN A 3 10.87 51.03 -3.31
N GLU A 4 10.65 51.98 -2.40
CA GLU A 4 10.31 51.71 -0.99
C GLU A 4 8.80 51.61 -0.82
N ASP A 5 8.04 52.54 -1.43
CA ASP A 5 6.57 52.50 -1.51
C ASP A 5 6.04 51.24 -2.21
N VAL A 6 6.71 50.80 -3.28
CA VAL A 6 6.34 49.56 -3.99
C VAL A 6 6.55 48.34 -3.10
N LYS A 7 7.63 48.33 -2.29
CA LYS A 7 7.93 47.21 -1.39
C LYS A 7 6.95 47.14 -0.23
N GLU A 8 6.50 48.29 0.26
CA GLU A 8 5.50 48.42 1.33
C GLU A 8 4.10 48.00 0.83
N THR A 9 3.71 48.44 -0.36
CA THR A 9 2.43 48.06 -1.00
C THR A 9 2.37 46.55 -1.29
N VAL A 10 3.49 45.94 -1.71
CA VAL A 10 3.60 44.49 -1.92
C VAL A 10 3.53 43.73 -0.60
N LYS A 11 4.12 44.27 0.48
CA LYS A 11 4.05 43.69 1.83
C LYS A 11 2.63 43.71 2.39
N GLU A 12 1.94 44.84 2.26
CA GLU A 12 0.56 45.02 2.71
C GLU A 12 -0.40 44.15 1.89
N GLY A 13 -0.16 44.03 0.58
CA GLY A 13 -0.87 43.07 -0.27
C GLY A 13 -0.63 41.62 0.15
N ALA A 14 0.61 41.27 0.49
CA ALA A 14 0.96 39.92 0.96
C ALA A 14 0.35 39.59 2.33
N GLU A 15 0.27 40.55 3.25
CA GLU A 15 -0.42 40.39 4.54
C GLU A 15 -1.93 40.22 4.34
N LYS A 16 -2.57 41.05 3.51
CA LYS A 16 -4.01 40.90 3.20
C LYS A 16 -4.33 39.56 2.54
N VAL A 17 -3.48 39.07 1.63
CA VAL A 17 -3.66 37.73 1.04
C VAL A 17 -3.47 36.64 2.09
N LYS A 18 -2.50 36.80 3.00
CA LYS A 18 -2.26 35.86 4.08
C LYS A 18 -3.43 35.79 5.05
N ASP A 19 -3.97 36.94 5.48
CA ASP A 19 -5.10 37.04 6.40
C ASP A 19 -6.38 36.45 5.79
N VAL A 20 -6.65 36.73 4.50
CA VAL A 20 -7.83 36.17 3.80
C VAL A 20 -7.74 34.64 3.66
N ILE A 21 -6.53 34.09 3.44
CA ILE A 21 -6.33 32.64 3.35
C ILE A 21 -6.43 31.99 4.74
N GLU A 22 -5.80 32.57 5.76
CA GLU A 22 -5.78 31.99 7.11
C GLU A 22 -7.16 32.04 7.78
N GLU A 23 -7.94 33.11 7.60
CA GLU A 23 -9.21 33.29 8.30
C GLU A 23 -10.40 32.66 7.55
N ASN A 24 -10.52 32.88 6.23
CA ASN A 24 -11.69 32.45 5.46
C ASN A 24 -11.50 31.09 4.77
N VAL A 25 -10.33 30.84 4.19
CA VAL A 25 -10.09 29.59 3.43
C VAL A 25 -9.89 28.43 4.39
N TRP A 26 -9.15 28.61 5.49
CA TRP A 26 -8.95 27.56 6.50
C TRP A 26 -10.25 27.18 7.23
N GLY A 27 -11.08 28.17 7.57
CA GLY A 27 -12.40 27.95 8.17
C GLY A 27 -13.33 27.18 7.24
N THR A 28 -13.45 27.62 5.98
CA THR A 28 -14.30 26.94 4.98
C THR A 28 -13.81 25.52 4.67
N ILE A 29 -12.49 25.29 4.64
CA ILE A 29 -11.92 23.95 4.46
C ILE A 29 -12.23 23.07 5.67
N LYS A 30 -12.10 23.57 6.90
CA LYS A 30 -12.46 22.82 8.11
C LYS A 30 -13.94 22.51 8.18
N ASP A 31 -14.79 23.46 7.81
CA ASP A 31 -16.24 23.29 7.80
C ASP A 31 -16.68 22.33 6.70
N PHE A 32 -16.06 22.40 5.52
CA PHE A 32 -16.27 21.43 4.44
C PHE A 32 -15.73 20.03 4.79
N LEU A 33 -14.57 19.96 5.46
CA LEU A 33 -14.00 18.69 5.92
C LEU A 33 -14.87 18.08 7.02
N ASN A 34 -15.44 18.90 7.91
CA ASN A 34 -16.41 18.50 8.94
C ASN A 34 -17.85 18.36 8.42
N LEU A 35 -18.12 18.68 7.14
CA LEU A 35 -19.43 18.54 6.48
C LEU A 35 -19.71 17.06 6.17
N GLY A 36 -19.66 16.20 7.18
CA GLY A 36 -20.11 14.81 7.12
C GLY A 36 -21.55 14.68 7.57
N ILE A 37 -22.30 13.76 6.97
CA ILE A 37 -23.67 13.47 7.39
C ILE A 37 -23.57 12.79 8.76
N HIS A 38 -23.96 13.49 9.83
CA HIS A 38 -23.97 12.97 11.20
C HIS A 38 -25.06 11.89 11.36
N PHE A 39 -24.85 10.69 10.82
CA PHE A 39 -25.67 9.54 11.16
C PHE A 39 -25.27 9.05 12.56
N LYS A 40 -25.92 9.60 13.59
CA LYS A 40 -25.89 9.01 14.94
C LYS A 40 -26.63 7.67 14.91
N THR A 41 -25.91 6.58 14.66
CA THR A 41 -26.40 5.22 14.89
C THR A 41 -25.70 4.62 16.11
N GLY A 42 -26.29 4.81 17.30
CA GLY A 42 -25.88 4.11 18.52
C GLY A 42 -24.48 4.41 19.08
N ASN A 43 -24.08 3.57 20.05
CA ASN A 43 -22.98 3.78 21.01
C ASN A 43 -21.55 3.54 20.47
N THR A 44 -21.37 3.61 19.15
CA THR A 44 -20.06 3.59 18.47
C THR A 44 -20.08 4.72 17.44
N PRO A 45 -19.42 5.86 17.68
CA PRO A 45 -19.38 6.95 16.71
C PRO A 45 -18.54 6.49 15.52
N ILE A 46 -19.21 6.02 14.46
CA ILE A 46 -18.58 5.84 13.14
C ILE A 46 -18.81 7.15 12.40
N ASP A 47 -17.88 8.07 12.60
CA ASP A 47 -17.91 9.39 11.97
C ASP A 47 -17.55 9.25 10.48
N PHE A 48 -18.54 8.98 9.61
CA PHE A 48 -18.38 9.07 8.16
C PHE A 48 -18.30 10.55 7.72
N THR A 49 -17.22 11.19 8.12
CA THR A 49 -16.83 12.54 7.71
C THR A 49 -16.34 12.52 6.27
N VAL A 50 -16.62 13.58 5.49
CA VAL A 50 -16.12 13.72 4.10
C VAL A 50 -14.60 13.55 4.02
N GLY A 51 -13.89 13.90 5.10
CA GLY A 51 -12.47 13.60 5.29
C GLY A 51 -12.10 12.11 5.13
N HIS A 52 -12.87 11.16 5.65
CA HIS A 52 -12.59 9.73 5.50
C HIS A 52 -12.79 9.26 4.05
N LEU A 53 -13.84 9.73 3.38
CA LEU A 53 -14.08 9.44 1.96
C LEU A 53 -12.94 10.01 1.08
N LEU A 54 -12.47 11.22 1.39
CA LEU A 54 -11.36 11.86 0.69
C LEU A 54 -10.05 11.10 0.95
N LEU A 55 -9.83 10.62 2.17
CA LEU A 55 -8.68 9.78 2.54
C LEU A 55 -8.70 8.45 1.78
N VAL A 56 -9.86 7.79 1.66
CA VAL A 56 -10.04 6.58 0.84
C VAL A 56 -9.66 6.83 -0.62
N ILE A 57 -10.17 7.91 -1.20
CA ILE A 57 -9.89 8.28 -2.59
C ILE A 57 -8.39 8.58 -2.76
N LEU A 58 -7.80 9.33 -1.84
CA LEU A 58 -6.37 9.66 -1.86
C LEU A 58 -5.50 8.41 -1.73
N ALA A 59 -5.82 7.49 -0.81
CA ALA A 59 -5.12 6.23 -0.63
C ALA A 59 -5.18 5.38 -1.92
N PHE A 60 -6.34 5.32 -2.58
CA PHE A 60 -6.50 4.60 -3.83
C PHE A 60 -5.70 5.22 -4.98
N ILE A 61 -5.64 6.55 -5.05
CA ILE A 61 -4.81 7.29 -6.02
C ILE A 61 -3.33 7.02 -5.77
N VAL A 62 -2.86 7.14 -4.53
CA VAL A 62 -1.46 6.89 -4.14
C VAL A 62 -1.07 5.45 -4.44
N ALA A 63 -1.90 4.47 -4.09
CA ALA A 63 -1.68 3.07 -4.39
C ALA A 63 -1.58 2.81 -5.89
N THR A 64 -2.51 3.36 -6.67
CA THR A 64 -2.50 3.20 -8.14
C THR A 64 -1.28 3.86 -8.77
N ALA A 65 -0.87 5.03 -8.28
CA ALA A 65 0.33 5.73 -8.72
C ALA A 65 1.60 4.93 -8.40
N ALA A 66 1.74 4.46 -7.16
CA ALA A 66 2.86 3.62 -6.73
C ALA A 66 2.96 2.34 -7.58
N LEU A 67 1.83 1.65 -7.82
CA LEU A 67 1.79 0.47 -8.68
C LEU A 67 2.19 0.76 -10.14
N ARG A 68 1.82 1.93 -10.69
CA ARG A 68 2.26 2.34 -12.03
C ARG A 68 3.75 2.64 -12.07
N LEU A 69 4.29 3.33 -11.06
CA LEU A 69 5.70 3.66 -10.96
C LEU A 69 6.55 2.39 -10.85
N ILE A 70 6.18 1.47 -9.96
CA ILE A 70 6.86 0.18 -9.80
C ILE A 70 6.81 -0.61 -11.12
N ARG A 71 5.64 -0.67 -11.78
CA ARG A 71 5.54 -1.32 -13.10
C ARG A 71 6.53 -0.70 -14.08
N SER A 72 6.48 0.63 -14.23
CA SER A 72 7.28 1.36 -15.21
C SER A 72 8.77 1.25 -14.94
N PHE A 73 9.18 1.16 -13.67
CA PHE A 73 10.57 0.99 -13.29
C PHE A 73 11.07 -0.41 -13.67
N ILE A 74 10.28 -1.44 -13.39
CA ILE A 74 10.70 -2.83 -13.61
C ILE A 74 10.63 -3.23 -15.09
N THR A 75 9.61 -2.79 -15.84
CA THR A 75 9.48 -3.15 -17.27
C THR A 75 10.39 -2.35 -18.21
N ARG A 76 11.17 -1.39 -17.71
CA ARG A 76 12.01 -0.51 -18.55
C ARG A 76 13.20 -1.24 -19.20
N ASN A 77 13.65 -2.35 -18.61
CA ASN A 77 14.87 -3.06 -19.02
C ASN A 77 14.61 -4.52 -19.46
N MET A 78 13.37 -4.88 -19.83
CA MET A 78 13.00 -6.27 -20.15
C MET A 78 12.77 -6.49 -21.65
N ASP A 79 13.29 -7.61 -22.17
CA ASP A 79 12.95 -8.11 -23.50
C ASP A 79 11.48 -8.53 -23.60
N LEU A 80 10.90 -8.39 -24.80
CA LEU A 80 9.48 -8.65 -25.12
C LEU A 80 8.95 -10.02 -24.65
N GLU A 81 9.77 -11.08 -24.72
CA GLU A 81 9.35 -12.42 -24.29
C GLU A 81 9.30 -12.57 -22.76
N ASN A 82 10.26 -11.95 -22.07
CA ASN A 82 10.26 -11.88 -20.61
C ASN A 82 9.19 -10.92 -20.09
N GLU A 83 8.82 -9.90 -20.87
CA GLU A 83 7.74 -8.96 -20.54
C GLU A 83 6.39 -9.69 -20.42
N LEU A 84 6.10 -10.67 -21.28
CA LEU A 84 4.84 -11.43 -21.23
C LEU A 84 4.74 -12.29 -19.96
N LYS A 85 5.81 -12.99 -19.58
CA LYS A 85 5.86 -13.77 -18.32
C LYS A 85 5.77 -12.84 -17.10
N PHE A 86 6.51 -11.74 -17.15
CA PHE A 86 6.50 -10.73 -16.10
C PHE A 86 5.12 -10.07 -15.94
N LYS A 87 4.38 -9.85 -17.04
CA LYS A 87 3.04 -9.26 -17.02
C LYS A 87 2.05 -10.12 -16.20
N SER A 88 2.14 -11.44 -16.28
CA SER A 88 1.28 -12.35 -15.50
C SER A 88 1.62 -12.29 -14.01
N ILE A 89 2.90 -12.35 -13.66
CA ILE A 89 3.38 -12.22 -12.27
C ILE A 89 3.01 -10.84 -11.70
N PHE A 90 3.19 -9.79 -12.50
CA PHE A 90 2.86 -8.42 -12.11
C PHE A 90 1.35 -8.24 -11.88
N LYS A 91 0.49 -8.90 -12.67
CA LYS A 91 -0.97 -8.91 -12.42
C LYS A 91 -1.29 -9.56 -11.08
N PHE A 92 -0.63 -10.67 -10.74
CA PHE A 92 -0.81 -11.34 -9.44
C PHE A 92 -0.39 -10.42 -8.27
N ILE A 93 0.80 -9.82 -8.35
CA ILE A 93 1.29 -8.84 -7.35
C ILE A 93 0.32 -7.67 -7.23
N ARG A 94 -0.15 -7.13 -8.36
CA ARG A 94 -1.12 -6.02 -8.38
C ARG A 94 -2.40 -6.39 -7.64
N TYR A 95 -2.90 -7.62 -7.78
CA TYR A 95 -4.09 -8.07 -7.06
C TYR A 95 -3.86 -8.12 -5.54
N ILE A 96 -2.71 -8.65 -5.09
CA ILE A 96 -2.32 -8.64 -3.67
C ILE A 96 -2.28 -7.21 -3.12
N VAL A 97 -1.65 -6.28 -3.85
CA VAL A 97 -1.58 -4.88 -3.41
C VAL A 97 -2.97 -4.25 -3.32
N TYR A 98 -3.87 -4.53 -4.27
CA TYR A 98 -5.25 -4.03 -4.17
C TYR A 98 -5.97 -4.56 -2.93
N VAL A 99 -5.82 -5.84 -2.59
CA VAL A 99 -6.41 -6.40 -1.36
C VAL A 99 -5.90 -5.67 -0.12
N ILE A 100 -4.58 -5.45 -0.03
CA ILE A 100 -3.97 -4.72 1.10
C ILE A 100 -4.51 -3.29 1.19
N VAL A 101 -4.57 -2.58 0.06
CA VAL A 101 -5.06 -1.20 0.00
C VAL A 101 -6.52 -1.12 0.44
N VAL A 102 -7.36 -2.06 0.01
CA VAL A 102 -8.76 -2.15 0.44
C VAL A 102 -8.85 -2.33 1.96
N VAL A 103 -8.10 -3.26 2.53
CA VAL A 103 -8.11 -3.50 3.99
C VAL A 103 -7.66 -2.27 4.78
N ILE A 104 -6.56 -1.61 4.36
CA ILE A 104 -6.08 -0.37 4.97
C ILE A 104 -7.13 0.74 4.88
N THR A 105 -7.77 0.85 3.72
CA THR A 105 -8.81 1.86 3.46
C THR A 105 -10.03 1.65 4.35
N LEU A 106 -10.49 0.40 4.50
CA LEU A 106 -11.60 0.05 5.40
C LEU A 106 -11.23 0.41 6.85
N SER A 107 -10.03 0.05 7.29
CA SER A 107 -9.54 0.39 8.63
C SER A 107 -9.47 1.91 8.86
N ALA A 108 -8.97 2.65 7.88
CA ALA A 108 -8.89 4.11 7.94
C ALA A 108 -10.26 4.79 7.94
N SER A 109 -11.30 4.15 7.41
CA SER A 109 -12.69 4.63 7.45
C SER A 109 -13.39 4.37 8.80
N GLY A 110 -12.68 3.83 9.79
CA GLY A 110 -13.23 3.50 11.10
C GLY A 110 -14.01 2.17 11.14
N ILE A 111 -13.93 1.36 10.08
CA ILE A 111 -14.50 0.00 10.08
C ILE A 111 -13.52 -0.92 10.80
N ASP A 112 -14.02 -1.68 11.77
CA ASP A 112 -13.22 -2.69 12.44
C ASP A 112 -12.92 -3.86 11.49
N VAL A 113 -11.69 -3.89 10.96
CA VAL A 113 -11.20 -4.95 10.09
C VAL A 113 -10.54 -6.10 10.86
N THR A 114 -10.53 -6.06 12.19
CA THR A 114 -9.84 -7.06 13.03
C THR A 114 -10.33 -8.47 12.76
N VAL A 115 -11.64 -8.65 12.58
CA VAL A 115 -12.24 -9.96 12.27
C VAL A 115 -11.74 -10.47 10.90
N LEU A 116 -11.71 -9.59 9.89
CA LEU A 116 -11.22 -9.93 8.55
C LEU A 116 -9.74 -10.32 8.57
N LEU A 117 -8.92 -9.56 9.30
CA LEU A 117 -7.49 -9.84 9.46
C LEU A 117 -7.25 -11.15 10.21
N THR A 118 -8.01 -11.40 11.29
CA THR A 118 -7.89 -12.62 12.09
C THR A 118 -8.29 -13.85 11.27
N ALA A 119 -9.39 -13.79 10.53
CA ALA A 119 -9.81 -14.86 9.63
C ALA A 119 -8.78 -15.10 8.50
N SER A 120 -8.26 -14.03 7.92
CA SER A 120 -7.23 -14.11 6.88
C SER A 120 -5.93 -14.69 7.43
N ALA A 121 -5.53 -14.34 8.65
CA ALA A 121 -4.35 -14.89 9.31
C ALA A 121 -4.49 -16.40 9.52
N ALA A 122 -5.65 -16.88 9.99
CA ALA A 122 -5.93 -18.31 10.12
C ALA A 122 -5.87 -19.03 8.75
N LEU A 123 -6.42 -18.43 7.70
CA LEU A 123 -6.32 -18.94 6.33
C LEU A 123 -4.85 -19.05 5.88
N PHE A 124 -4.05 -18.00 6.10
CA PHE A 124 -2.63 -17.99 5.72
C PHE A 124 -1.82 -19.02 6.51
N VAL A 125 -2.12 -19.24 7.79
CA VAL A 125 -1.52 -20.34 8.56
C VAL A 125 -1.85 -21.68 7.90
N GLY A 126 -3.11 -21.93 7.54
CA GLY A 126 -3.51 -23.15 6.83
C GLY A 126 -2.79 -23.33 5.48
N LEU A 127 -2.66 -22.26 4.70
CA LEU A 127 -1.90 -22.27 3.44
C LEU A 127 -0.40 -22.53 3.66
N GLY A 128 0.18 -21.93 4.70
CA GLY A 128 1.58 -22.14 5.04
C GLY A 128 1.88 -23.57 5.45
N LEU A 129 0.98 -24.18 6.24
CA LEU A 129 1.07 -25.60 6.60
C LEU A 129 0.92 -26.51 5.38
N ALA A 130 0.02 -26.19 4.45
CA ALA A 130 -0.12 -26.96 3.20
C ALA A 130 1.11 -26.87 2.28
N LEU A 131 1.89 -25.79 2.38
CA LEU A 131 3.13 -25.57 1.62
C LEU A 131 4.40 -25.94 2.39
N GLN A 132 4.27 -26.53 3.60
CA GLN A 132 5.39 -26.81 4.47
C GLN A 132 6.46 -27.71 3.82
N ASP A 133 6.02 -28.73 3.07
CA ASP A 133 6.92 -29.68 2.40
C ASP A 133 7.76 -28.97 1.34
N LEU A 134 7.15 -28.10 0.53
CA LEU A 134 7.86 -27.31 -0.48
C LEU A 134 8.95 -26.42 0.15
N PHE A 135 8.66 -25.80 1.29
CA PHE A 135 9.67 -25.02 2.00
C PHE A 135 10.82 -25.91 2.49
N THR A 136 10.52 -27.10 2.97
CA THR A 136 11.52 -28.08 3.44
C THR A 136 12.43 -28.51 2.29
N ASP A 137 11.87 -28.81 1.11
CA ASP A 137 12.64 -29.19 -0.08
C ASP A 137 13.54 -28.04 -0.56
N ILE A 138 13.02 -26.81 -0.59
CA ILE A 138 13.79 -25.62 -1.00
C ILE A 138 14.94 -25.38 -0.01
N ILE A 139 14.66 -25.41 1.30
CA ILE A 139 15.68 -25.22 2.34
C ILE A 139 16.73 -26.34 2.26
N GLY A 140 16.31 -27.59 2.07
CA GLY A 140 17.20 -28.72 1.87
C GLY A 140 18.13 -28.52 0.67
N GLY A 141 17.57 -28.08 -0.46
CA GLY A 141 18.36 -27.74 -1.66
C GLY A 141 19.37 -26.61 -1.40
N ILE A 142 18.96 -25.55 -0.70
CA ILE A 142 19.86 -24.44 -0.33
C ILE A 142 20.99 -24.92 0.58
N PHE A 143 20.68 -25.74 1.60
CA PHE A 143 21.69 -26.29 2.51
C PHE A 143 22.71 -27.16 1.77
N ILE A 144 22.26 -28.03 0.85
CA ILE A 144 23.16 -28.82 0.01
C ILE A 144 24.11 -27.92 -0.79
N MET A 145 23.59 -26.82 -1.36
CA MET A 145 24.43 -25.89 -2.13
C MET A 145 25.43 -25.12 -1.26
N VAL A 146 25.02 -24.69 -0.07
CA VAL A 146 25.86 -23.88 0.84
C VAL A 146 26.92 -24.74 1.50
N ASP A 147 26.53 -25.89 2.05
CA ASP A 147 27.45 -26.77 2.77
C ASP A 147 28.24 -27.69 1.83
N LYS A 148 27.87 -27.73 0.54
CA LYS A 148 28.40 -28.66 -0.47
C LYS A 148 28.43 -30.10 0.05
N SER A 149 27.44 -30.48 0.84
CA SER A 149 27.36 -31.80 1.47
C SER A 149 27.24 -32.93 0.44
N LEU A 150 26.72 -32.62 -0.75
CA LEU A 150 26.63 -33.51 -1.90
C LEU A 150 27.15 -32.80 -3.14
N SER A 151 28.01 -33.48 -3.89
CA SER A 151 28.56 -33.01 -5.16
C SER A 151 27.94 -33.74 -6.35
N VAL A 152 27.98 -33.09 -7.51
CA VAL A 152 27.50 -33.68 -8.76
C VAL A 152 28.39 -34.87 -9.12
N GLY A 153 27.82 -36.07 -9.09
CA GLY A 153 28.53 -37.33 -9.36
C GLY A 153 28.66 -38.26 -8.15
N ASP A 154 28.22 -37.82 -6.97
CA ASP A 154 28.20 -38.67 -5.77
C ASP A 154 27.10 -39.75 -5.91
N VAL A 155 27.45 -41.01 -5.60
CA VAL A 155 26.48 -42.10 -5.43
C VAL A 155 25.95 -42.02 -4.01
N ILE A 156 24.64 -41.82 -3.88
CA ILE A 156 23.96 -41.65 -2.60
C ILE A 156 22.91 -42.73 -2.43
N GLU A 157 22.88 -43.34 -1.24
CA GLU A 157 21.83 -44.28 -0.86
C GLU A 157 20.74 -43.53 -0.10
N ILE A 158 19.53 -43.51 -0.66
CA ILE A 158 18.35 -42.88 -0.05
C ILE A 158 17.34 -43.99 0.25
N ASP A 159 16.94 -44.13 1.51
CA ASP A 159 15.93 -45.08 1.97
C ASP A 159 16.19 -46.54 1.50
N GLY A 160 17.45 -46.99 1.56
CA GLY A 160 17.83 -48.36 1.19
C GLY A 160 17.86 -48.63 -0.31
N LYS A 161 17.87 -47.57 -1.13
CA LYS A 161 18.06 -47.63 -2.58
C LYS A 161 19.32 -46.85 -2.96
N VAL A 162 20.25 -47.57 -3.58
CA VAL A 162 21.46 -47.01 -4.24
C VAL A 162 21.15 -46.45 -5.62
#